data_AF-A0A6P7XFR1-F1
#
_entry.id   AF-A0A6P7XFR1-F1
#
_cell.length_a   1.000
_cell.length_b   1.000
_cell.length_c   1.000
_cell.angle_alpha   90.00
_cell.angle_beta   90.00
_cell.angle_gamma   90.00
#
_symmetry.space_group_name_H-M   'P 1'
#
loop_
_entity.id
_entity.type
_entity.pdbx_description
1 polymer ?
#
loop_
_entity_poly.entity_id
_entity_poly.type
_entity_poly.pdbx_seq_one_letter_code
_entity_poly.pdbx_strand_id
1 'polypeptide(L)'
;MARDVIVFDFTLVRGMWETRVKKYRERRKKENERLEKSSLEKIKQEWNFILECKKKGIPQAVYAKNGFIDTSLKLLDKLEANSPLFKESNFSEESRKERNKFIFELFGEDWKELPETLREQTHLKEWHINNTQIAIIPSYIEMFQELRVLEMSQNLITHLPPEIGCLKNLKELNVSFNKLQSIPPDLGNCENLEKMDLSGNLDLMELPFELSNLKQLKFVDVSANKFSTIPVCVLRMSNLQWLDISSNNLKDLPEDMDRLDELHTLLLHKNKITYLPWALTKMPKLSLLVVSGDKLVEIPTAVLESSTLKYINLHDSPLQGLFPSETKEVEDRDYEKFEKEFMKAYIEDLKEREMVPRYTQKVSFSVQL
;
A
#
# COMPACT_ATOMS: atom_id res chain seq x y z
N MET A 1 35.37 56.07 -7.45
CA MET A 1 35.73 55.40 -6.18
C MET A 1 35.27 53.96 -6.28
N ALA A 2 36.21 53.03 -6.12
CA ALA A 2 36.04 51.60 -6.35
C ALA A 2 35.09 50.97 -5.32
N ARG A 3 34.31 49.97 -5.73
CA ARG A 3 33.50 49.13 -4.83
C ARG A 3 34.35 47.94 -4.41
N ASP A 4 34.66 47.85 -3.12
CA ASP A 4 35.30 46.69 -2.52
C ASP A 4 34.34 45.49 -2.54
N VAL A 5 34.76 44.40 -3.18
CA VAL A 5 34.09 43.10 -3.14
C VAL A 5 34.80 42.26 -2.09
N ILE A 6 34.07 41.92 -1.03
CA ILE A 6 34.54 41.01 0.03
C ILE A 6 34.47 39.58 -0.51
N VAL A 7 35.64 38.97 -0.73
CA VAL A 7 35.76 37.55 -1.09
C VAL A 7 35.88 36.75 0.20
N PHE A 8 34.93 35.85 0.46
CA PHE A 8 35.01 34.90 1.58
C PHE A 8 35.84 33.68 1.18
N ASP A 9 36.82 33.31 2.01
CA ASP A 9 37.70 32.17 1.79
C ASP A 9 37.04 30.86 2.29
N PHE A 10 36.48 30.09 1.36
CA PHE A 10 35.74 28.84 1.62
C PHE A 10 36.63 27.64 2.00
N THR A 11 37.95 27.80 2.02
CA THR A 11 38.90 26.71 2.28
C THR A 11 38.81 26.16 3.71
N LEU A 12 38.53 27.01 4.71
CA LEU A 12 38.37 26.61 6.12
C LEU A 12 37.10 25.79 6.36
N VAL A 13 35.99 26.14 5.72
CA VAL A 13 34.71 25.41 5.86
C VAL A 13 34.81 24.02 5.24
N ARG A 14 35.50 23.91 4.09
CA ARG A 14 35.76 22.64 3.42
C ARG A 14 36.61 21.70 4.27
N GLY A 15 37.68 22.20 4.89
CA GLY A 15 38.53 21.41 5.79
C GLY A 15 37.78 20.86 7.01
N MET A 16 36.88 21.65 7.59
CA MET A 16 36.04 21.20 8.72
C MET A 16 35.03 20.13 8.31
N TRP A 17 34.43 20.26 7.11
CA TRP A 17 33.46 19.30 6.59
C TRP A 17 34.12 17.95 6.26
N GLU A 18 35.27 17.96 5.59
CA GLU A 18 36.03 16.75 5.26
C GLU A 18 36.44 15.97 6.53
N THR A 19 36.83 16.69 7.59
CA THR A 19 37.17 16.08 8.89
C THR A 19 35.94 15.43 9.56
N ARG A 20 34.76 16.06 9.46
CA ARG A 20 33.50 15.52 10.01
C ARG A 20 33.05 14.26 9.25
N VAL A 21 33.11 14.29 7.92
CA VAL A 21 32.74 13.14 7.07
C VAL A 21 33.64 11.95 7.35
N LYS A 22 34.96 12.19 7.52
CA LYS A 22 35.91 11.13 7.86
C LYS A 22 35.60 10.48 9.22
N LYS A 23 35.33 11.29 10.26
CA LYS A 23 34.92 10.79 11.59
C LYS A 23 33.58 10.03 11.56
N TYR A 24 32.63 10.46 10.73
CA TYR A 24 31.34 9.78 10.59
C TYR A 24 31.50 8.38 9.95
N ARG A 25 32.29 8.28 8.87
CA ARG A 25 32.59 6.99 8.23
C ARG A 25 33.31 6.02 9.17
N GLU A 26 34.27 6.52 9.96
CA GLU A 26 34.96 5.69 10.96
C GLU A 26 34.04 5.20 12.09
N ARG A 27 33.08 6.04 12.54
CA ARG A 27 32.06 5.61 13.51
C ARG A 27 31.14 4.53 12.93
N ARG A 28 30.62 4.73 11.71
CA ARG A 28 29.76 3.74 11.05
C ARG A 28 30.46 2.40 10.85
N LYS A 29 31.75 2.42 10.50
CA LYS A 29 32.54 1.20 10.36
C LYS A 29 32.70 0.47 11.70
N LYS A 30 33.02 1.19 12.78
CA LYS A 30 33.10 0.61 14.14
C LYS A 30 31.77 0.09 14.65
N GLU A 31 30.66 0.73 14.27
CA GLU A 31 29.31 0.30 14.65
C GLU A 31 28.87 -0.96 13.91
N ASN A 32 29.18 -1.05 12.61
CA ASN A 32 29.00 -2.30 11.85
C ASN A 32 29.87 -3.43 12.39
N GLU A 33 31.15 -3.18 12.68
CA GLU A 33 32.03 -4.19 13.30
C GLU A 33 31.53 -4.61 14.69
N ARG A 34 30.88 -3.70 15.44
CA ARG A 34 30.25 -4.02 16.73
C ARG A 34 28.97 -4.84 16.54
N LEU A 35 28.17 -4.59 15.50
CA LEU A 35 26.98 -5.36 15.16
C LEU A 35 27.35 -6.78 14.70
N GLU A 36 28.35 -6.92 13.82
CA GLU A 36 28.88 -8.22 13.36
C GLU A 36 29.50 -9.05 14.49
N LYS A 37 30.12 -8.39 15.49
CA LYS A 37 30.65 -9.07 16.69
C LYS A 37 29.60 -9.30 17.78
N SER A 38 28.40 -8.72 17.65
CA SER A 38 27.35 -8.84 18.67
C SER A 38 26.62 -10.17 18.54
N SER A 39 26.27 -10.76 19.68
CA SER A 39 25.51 -12.02 19.80
C SER A 39 24.15 -12.02 19.10
N LEU A 40 23.70 -10.87 18.60
CA LEU A 40 22.49 -10.67 17.81
C LEU A 40 22.50 -11.45 16.48
N GLU A 41 23.65 -11.56 15.80
CA GLU A 41 23.73 -12.32 14.54
C GLU A 41 23.49 -13.82 14.78
N LYS A 42 24.03 -14.35 15.89
CA LYS A 42 23.79 -15.74 16.33
C LYS A 42 22.33 -15.96 16.71
N ILE A 43 21.75 -15.04 17.47
CA ILE A 43 20.32 -15.08 17.84
C ILE A 43 19.44 -15.05 16.58
N LYS A 44 19.81 -14.26 15.56
CA LYS A 44 19.09 -14.19 14.29
C LYS A 44 19.18 -15.50 13.50
N GLN A 45 20.35 -16.14 13.48
CA GLN A 45 20.53 -17.44 12.85
C GLN A 45 19.73 -18.54 13.57
N GLU A 46 19.74 -18.54 14.90
CA GLU A 46 18.95 -19.44 15.75
C GLU A 46 17.44 -19.26 15.49
N TRP A 47 16.96 -18.02 15.39
CA TRP A 47 15.56 -17.72 15.09
C TRP A 47 15.12 -18.17 13.70
N ASN A 48 15.95 -17.93 12.67
CA ASN A 48 15.65 -18.37 11.32
C ASN A 48 15.56 -19.91 11.24
N PHE A 49 16.45 -20.61 11.94
CA PHE A 49 16.45 -22.07 12.01
C PHE A 49 15.20 -22.63 12.71
N ILE A 50 14.76 -22.00 13.81
CA ILE A 50 13.49 -22.36 14.48
C ILE A 50 12.30 -22.18 13.53
N LEU A 51 12.28 -21.07 12.79
CA LEU A 51 11.19 -20.75 11.86
C LEU A 51 11.09 -21.80 10.75
N GLU A 52 12.23 -22.26 10.25
CA GLU A 52 12.32 -23.29 9.21
C GLU A 52 11.88 -24.67 9.74
N CYS A 53 12.28 -25.04 10.95
CA CYS A 53 11.82 -26.25 11.61
C CYS A 53 10.30 -26.24 11.86
N LYS A 54 9.73 -25.08 12.25
CA LYS A 54 8.29 -24.90 12.45
C LYS A 54 7.51 -25.00 11.15
N LYS A 55 8.05 -24.47 10.04
CA LYS A 55 7.46 -24.64 8.69
C LYS A 55 7.44 -26.10 8.24
N LYS A 56 8.46 -26.89 8.59
CA LYS A 56 8.55 -28.32 8.28
C LYS A 56 7.83 -29.24 9.29
N GLY A 57 7.15 -28.68 10.30
CA GLY A 57 6.39 -29.45 11.30
C GLY A 57 7.22 -30.18 12.36
N ILE A 58 8.50 -29.81 12.54
CA ILE A 58 9.42 -30.50 13.45
C ILE A 58 9.17 -30.04 14.91
N PRO A 59 8.91 -30.96 15.86
CA PRO A 59 8.69 -30.59 17.27
C PRO A 59 9.94 -30.00 17.92
N GLN A 60 9.76 -29.00 18.79
CA GLN A 60 10.84 -28.26 19.45
C GLN A 60 11.83 -29.14 20.23
N ALA A 61 11.38 -30.28 20.75
CA ALA A 61 12.22 -31.24 21.47
C ALA A 61 13.32 -31.90 20.61
N VAL A 62 13.23 -31.83 19.28
CA VAL A 62 14.17 -32.49 18.36
C VAL A 62 15.41 -31.62 18.11
N TYR A 63 15.26 -30.30 18.04
CA TYR A 63 16.35 -29.37 17.72
C TYR A 63 16.80 -28.50 18.90
N ALA A 64 16.05 -28.46 20.00
CA ALA A 64 16.45 -27.81 21.24
C ALA A 64 16.86 -28.88 22.27
N LYS A 65 18.16 -29.04 22.52
CA LYS A 65 18.68 -29.86 23.62
C LYS A 65 19.23 -28.96 24.72
N ASN A 66 18.66 -29.08 25.92
CA ASN A 66 19.11 -28.37 27.13
C ASN A 66 19.29 -26.85 26.95
N GLY A 67 18.38 -26.20 26.22
CA GLY A 67 18.39 -24.74 26.03
C GLY A 67 19.36 -24.23 24.96
N PHE A 68 20.07 -25.11 24.25
CA PHE A 68 20.89 -24.75 23.09
C PHE A 68 20.25 -25.29 21.80
N ILE A 69 20.20 -24.42 20.78
CA ILE A 69 19.69 -24.75 19.45
C ILE A 69 20.86 -25.26 18.63
N ASP A 70 20.84 -26.53 18.24
CA ASP A 70 21.88 -27.11 17.39
C ASP A 70 21.60 -26.71 15.93
N THR A 71 22.27 -25.64 15.48
CA THR A 71 22.12 -25.09 14.13
C THR A 71 22.89 -25.88 13.06
N SER A 72 23.34 -27.11 13.36
CA SER A 72 24.09 -27.90 12.38
C SER A 72 23.16 -28.46 11.29
N LEU A 73 23.44 -28.08 10.04
CA LEU A 73 22.76 -28.53 8.80
C LEU A 73 22.60 -30.06 8.71
N LYS A 74 23.45 -30.83 9.41
CA LYS A 74 23.45 -32.29 9.44
C LYS A 74 22.23 -32.93 10.13
N LEU A 75 21.42 -32.16 10.87
CA LEU A 75 20.17 -32.66 11.50
C LEU A 75 19.00 -32.69 10.51
N LEU A 76 18.89 -31.70 9.62
CA LEU A 76 17.87 -31.65 8.57
C LEU A 76 18.06 -32.77 7.53
N ASP A 77 19.30 -32.97 7.09
CA ASP A 77 19.63 -34.01 6.09
C ASP A 77 19.42 -35.44 6.61
N LYS A 78 19.50 -35.66 7.93
CA LYS A 78 19.34 -37.00 8.55
C LYS A 78 17.89 -37.40 8.79
N LEU A 79 16.94 -36.47 8.77
CA LEU A 79 15.53 -36.72 9.08
C LEU A 79 14.65 -36.83 7.82
N GLU A 80 15.09 -36.32 6.67
CA GLU A 80 14.40 -36.55 5.37
C GLU A 80 14.49 -38.02 4.91
N ALA A 81 15.42 -38.82 5.46
CA ALA A 81 15.63 -40.21 5.07
C ALA A 81 14.81 -41.25 5.86
N ASN A 82 14.16 -40.88 6.98
CA ASN A 82 13.50 -41.87 7.85
C ASN A 82 12.10 -41.43 8.30
N SER A 83 11.15 -41.90 7.51
CA SER A 83 9.85 -42.47 7.88
C SER A 83 8.56 -41.71 7.52
N PRO A 84 7.56 -42.48 7.07
CA PRO A 84 6.26 -42.03 6.60
C PRO A 84 5.31 -41.81 7.77
N LEU A 85 4.39 -40.84 7.67
CA LEU A 85 3.03 -40.89 8.19
C LEU A 85 2.33 -39.55 7.93
N PHE A 86 1.78 -39.46 6.73
CA PHE A 86 0.59 -38.69 6.44
C PHE A 86 -0.54 -39.22 7.32
N LYS A 87 -1.09 -38.39 8.21
CA LYS A 87 -2.51 -38.30 8.65
C LYS A 87 -2.58 -37.62 10.02
N GLU A 88 -3.01 -36.36 10.03
CA GLU A 88 -4.08 -35.80 10.88
C GLU A 88 -3.99 -34.27 10.91
N SER A 89 -4.62 -33.63 9.91
CA SER A 89 -5.01 -32.21 9.91
C SER A 89 -6.34 -32.03 9.15
N ASN A 90 -7.24 -33.01 9.23
CA ASN A 90 -8.46 -33.14 8.42
C ASN A 90 -9.68 -32.33 8.90
N PHE A 91 -9.51 -31.22 9.62
CA PHE A 91 -10.67 -30.34 9.93
C PHE A 91 -10.44 -28.85 9.64
N SER A 92 -9.20 -28.38 9.48
CA SER A 92 -8.91 -27.02 8.99
C SER A 92 -8.35 -26.98 7.55
N GLU A 93 -7.83 -28.11 7.07
CA GLU A 93 -7.35 -28.21 5.68
C GLU A 93 -8.48 -28.41 4.68
N GLU A 94 -9.62 -29.01 5.04
CA GLU A 94 -10.73 -29.17 4.08
C GLU A 94 -11.36 -27.82 3.75
N SER A 95 -11.58 -26.94 4.74
CA SER A 95 -12.10 -25.58 4.51
C SER A 95 -11.10 -24.65 3.81
N ARG A 96 -9.79 -24.83 4.05
CA ARG A 96 -8.73 -24.11 3.32
C ARG A 96 -8.52 -24.68 1.91
N LYS A 97 -8.60 -26.00 1.71
CA LYS A 97 -8.58 -26.64 0.39
C LYS A 97 -9.83 -26.28 -0.42
N GLU A 98 -11.00 -26.13 0.20
CA GLU A 98 -12.21 -25.67 -0.47
C GLU A 98 -12.15 -24.20 -0.88
N ARG A 99 -11.57 -23.32 -0.04
CA ARG A 99 -11.29 -21.94 -0.46
C ARG A 99 -10.22 -21.87 -1.56
N ASN A 100 -9.14 -22.63 -1.43
CA ASN A 100 -8.05 -22.66 -2.41
C ASN A 100 -8.45 -23.29 -3.76
N LYS A 101 -9.57 -24.01 -3.86
CA LYS A 101 -10.07 -24.51 -5.16
C LYS A 101 -10.53 -23.39 -6.10
N PHE A 102 -10.95 -22.25 -5.55
CA PHE A 102 -11.46 -21.13 -6.33
C PHE A 102 -10.47 -19.97 -6.40
N ILE A 103 -9.29 -20.13 -5.80
CA ILE A 103 -8.27 -19.10 -5.68
C ILE A 103 -7.08 -19.51 -6.55
N PHE A 104 -6.70 -18.63 -7.46
CA PHE A 104 -5.47 -18.74 -8.23
C PHE A 104 -4.44 -17.76 -7.69
N GLU A 105 -3.30 -18.29 -7.28
CA GLU A 105 -2.21 -17.54 -6.68
C GLU A 105 -0.95 -17.68 -7.53
N LEU A 106 -0.34 -16.56 -7.91
CA LEU A 106 0.91 -16.52 -8.66
C LEU A 106 1.83 -15.46 -8.07
N PHE A 107 3.02 -15.88 -7.67
CA PHE A 107 4.01 -14.98 -7.08
C PHE A 107 5.40 -15.28 -7.63
N GLY A 108 6.20 -14.24 -7.83
CA GLY A 108 7.61 -14.35 -8.17
C GLY A 108 7.97 -13.66 -9.48
N GLU A 109 9.18 -13.10 -9.51
CA GLU A 109 9.67 -12.24 -10.59
C GLU A 109 9.96 -13.00 -11.90
N ASP A 110 9.97 -14.34 -11.86
CA ASP A 110 10.25 -15.18 -13.03
C ASP A 110 9.07 -15.26 -14.02
N TRP A 111 7.86 -14.94 -13.55
CA TRP A 111 6.64 -15.04 -14.36
C TRP A 111 6.49 -13.84 -15.27
N LYS A 112 6.64 -14.05 -16.58
CA LYS A 112 6.43 -13.02 -17.61
C LYS A 112 5.05 -13.10 -18.27
N GLU A 113 4.44 -14.27 -18.23
CA GLU A 113 3.15 -14.56 -18.85
C GLU A 113 2.33 -15.46 -17.92
N LEU A 114 1.00 -15.39 -18.07
CA LEU A 114 0.10 -16.30 -17.35
C LEU A 114 0.13 -17.69 -17.99
N PRO A 115 0.04 -18.77 -17.19
CA PRO A 115 0.02 -20.12 -17.73
C PRO A 115 -1.22 -20.35 -18.61
N GLU A 116 -1.04 -20.96 -19.80
CA GLU A 116 -2.16 -21.21 -20.73
C GLU A 116 -3.27 -22.07 -20.12
N THR A 117 -2.92 -22.94 -19.18
CA THR A 117 -3.88 -23.79 -18.44
C THR A 117 -4.86 -23.00 -17.57
N LEU A 118 -4.57 -21.73 -17.27
CA LEU A 118 -5.47 -20.86 -16.52
C LEU A 118 -6.81 -20.71 -17.24
N ARG A 119 -6.79 -20.68 -18.59
CA ARG A 119 -7.99 -20.59 -19.43
C ARG A 119 -9.04 -21.66 -19.14
N GLU A 120 -8.62 -22.85 -18.71
CA GLU A 120 -9.50 -23.98 -18.42
C GLU A 120 -10.15 -23.89 -17.03
N GLN A 121 -9.66 -23.01 -16.16
CA GLN A 121 -10.07 -22.89 -14.77
C GLN A 121 -11.14 -21.81 -14.56
N THR A 122 -12.17 -21.76 -15.40
CA THR A 122 -13.22 -20.72 -15.38
C THR A 122 -14.07 -20.67 -14.08
N HIS A 123 -13.95 -21.69 -13.23
CA HIS A 123 -14.56 -21.76 -11.91
C HIS A 123 -13.87 -20.87 -10.86
N LEU A 124 -12.68 -20.34 -11.15
CA LEU A 124 -11.94 -19.47 -10.25
C LEU A 124 -12.74 -18.19 -9.93
N LYS A 125 -12.70 -17.81 -8.67
CA LYS A 125 -13.39 -16.63 -8.11
C LYS A 125 -12.41 -15.55 -7.70
N GLU A 126 -11.16 -15.89 -7.44
CA GLU A 126 -10.16 -14.94 -6.99
C GLU A 126 -8.84 -15.20 -7.69
N TRP A 127 -8.25 -14.15 -8.22
CA TRP A 127 -6.90 -14.14 -8.78
C TRP A 127 -6.04 -13.25 -7.90
N HIS A 128 -4.92 -13.79 -7.41
CA HIS A 128 -3.91 -13.09 -6.64
C HIS A 128 -2.56 -13.27 -7.33
N ILE A 129 -2.22 -12.36 -8.22
CA ILE A 129 -1.03 -12.42 -9.06
C ILE A 129 -0.15 -11.22 -8.71
N ASN A 130 0.78 -11.38 -7.76
CA ASN A 130 1.57 -10.25 -7.26
C ASN A 130 3.06 -10.48 -7.45
N ASN A 131 3.80 -9.39 -7.63
CA ASN A 131 5.26 -9.40 -7.79
C ASN A 131 5.72 -10.27 -8.96
N THR A 132 5.10 -10.11 -10.12
CA THR A 132 5.51 -10.78 -11.36
C THR A 132 5.94 -9.78 -12.43
N GLN A 133 6.45 -10.27 -13.56
CA GLN A 133 6.80 -9.46 -14.73
C GLN A 133 5.71 -9.49 -15.82
N ILE A 134 4.47 -9.87 -15.46
CA ILE A 134 3.36 -9.93 -16.40
C ILE A 134 3.00 -8.52 -16.88
N ALA A 135 2.98 -8.34 -18.21
CA ALA A 135 2.73 -7.04 -18.84
C ALA A 135 1.34 -6.91 -19.48
N ILE A 136 0.66 -8.03 -19.73
CA ILE A 136 -0.61 -8.09 -20.46
C ILE A 136 -1.54 -9.04 -19.74
N ILE A 137 -2.76 -8.57 -19.46
CA ILE A 137 -3.87 -9.44 -19.06
C ILE A 137 -4.52 -9.97 -20.35
N PRO A 138 -4.66 -11.29 -20.50
CA PRO A 138 -5.18 -11.89 -21.73
C PRO A 138 -6.70 -11.67 -21.86
N SER A 139 -7.18 -11.57 -23.11
CA SER A 139 -8.59 -11.33 -23.43
C SER A 139 -9.53 -12.44 -22.93
N TYR A 140 -9.04 -13.67 -22.79
CA TYR A 140 -9.81 -14.77 -22.23
C TYR A 140 -10.24 -14.56 -20.77
N ILE A 141 -9.84 -13.45 -20.13
CA ILE A 141 -10.37 -13.03 -18.84
C ILE A 141 -11.90 -12.91 -18.85
N GLU A 142 -12.53 -12.62 -20.00
CA GLU A 142 -13.99 -12.63 -20.13
C GLU A 142 -14.64 -13.98 -19.77
N MET A 143 -13.89 -15.08 -19.83
CA MET A 143 -14.41 -16.41 -19.52
C MET A 143 -14.65 -16.62 -18.01
N PHE A 144 -14.04 -15.82 -17.13
CA PHE A 144 -14.14 -15.95 -15.67
C PHE A 144 -15.34 -15.20 -15.12
N GLN A 145 -16.54 -15.59 -15.53
CA GLN A 145 -17.79 -14.93 -15.15
C GLN A 145 -18.07 -14.99 -13.64
N GLU A 146 -17.47 -15.92 -12.90
CA GLU A 146 -17.58 -16.01 -11.44
C GLU A 146 -16.51 -15.22 -10.67
N LEU A 147 -15.59 -14.54 -11.37
CA LEU A 147 -14.51 -13.79 -10.73
C LEU A 147 -15.06 -12.64 -9.88
N ARG A 148 -14.58 -12.57 -8.64
CA ARG A 148 -14.95 -11.58 -7.62
C ARG A 148 -13.79 -10.69 -7.22
N VAL A 149 -12.58 -11.27 -7.18
CA VAL A 149 -11.37 -10.55 -6.78
C VAL A 149 -10.34 -10.70 -7.89
N LEU A 150 -9.87 -9.58 -8.41
CA LEU A 150 -8.76 -9.50 -9.35
C LEU A 150 -7.66 -8.65 -8.72
N GLU A 151 -6.73 -9.32 -8.06
CA GLU A 151 -5.55 -8.75 -7.44
C GLU A 151 -4.34 -9.02 -8.34
N MET A 152 -3.84 -7.97 -8.96
CA MET A 152 -2.68 -8.00 -9.87
C MET A 152 -1.69 -6.87 -9.55
N SER A 153 -1.41 -6.63 -8.27
CA SER A 153 -0.50 -5.57 -7.84
C SER A 153 0.98 -5.90 -8.11
N GLN A 154 1.80 -4.85 -8.24
CA GLN A 154 3.27 -4.99 -8.42
C GLN A 154 3.64 -5.85 -9.66
N ASN A 155 2.99 -5.59 -10.79
CA ASN A 155 3.33 -6.20 -12.08
C ASN A 155 3.79 -5.13 -13.08
N LEU A 156 3.88 -5.50 -14.37
CA LEU A 156 4.29 -4.59 -15.44
C LEU A 156 3.12 -4.27 -16.39
N ILE A 157 1.88 -4.36 -15.91
CA ILE A 157 0.68 -4.25 -16.74
C ILE A 157 0.59 -2.84 -17.33
N THR A 158 0.50 -2.76 -18.65
CA THR A 158 0.47 -1.48 -19.37
C THR A 158 -0.95 -1.01 -19.69
N HIS A 159 -1.86 -1.96 -19.94
CA HIS A 159 -3.26 -1.70 -20.29
C HIS A 159 -4.14 -2.80 -19.73
N LEU A 160 -5.37 -2.44 -19.35
CA LEU A 160 -6.41 -3.44 -19.05
C LEU A 160 -7.19 -3.76 -20.33
N PRO A 161 -7.49 -5.04 -20.60
CA PRO A 161 -8.29 -5.45 -21.73
C PRO A 161 -9.74 -4.94 -21.58
N PRO A 162 -10.41 -4.50 -22.66
CA PRO A 162 -11.83 -4.12 -22.61
C PRO A 162 -12.74 -5.26 -22.13
N GLU A 163 -12.31 -6.50 -22.35
CA GLU A 163 -12.96 -7.73 -21.87
C GLU A 163 -13.16 -7.78 -20.34
N ILE A 164 -12.44 -6.95 -19.57
CA ILE A 164 -12.65 -6.82 -18.12
C ILE A 164 -14.09 -6.39 -17.79
N GLY A 165 -14.76 -5.65 -18.69
CA GLY A 165 -16.15 -5.22 -18.55
C GLY A 165 -17.17 -6.37 -18.56
N CYS A 166 -16.77 -7.56 -18.99
CA CYS A 166 -17.59 -8.77 -18.95
C CYS A 166 -17.67 -9.38 -17.54
N LEU A 167 -16.82 -8.98 -16.60
CA LEU A 167 -16.75 -9.53 -15.25
C LEU A 167 -17.81 -8.93 -14.32
N LYS A 168 -19.08 -9.26 -14.56
CA LYS A 168 -20.22 -8.67 -13.82
C LYS A 168 -20.24 -8.96 -12.33
N ASN A 169 -19.54 -10.01 -11.87
CA ASN A 169 -19.45 -10.39 -10.46
C ASN A 169 -18.21 -9.82 -9.75
N LEU A 170 -17.39 -9.04 -10.45
CA LEU A 170 -16.17 -8.46 -9.88
C LEU A 170 -16.55 -7.46 -8.78
N LYS A 171 -15.95 -7.65 -7.61
CA LYS A 171 -16.14 -6.82 -6.42
C LYS A 171 -14.89 -6.04 -6.06
N GLU A 172 -13.73 -6.62 -6.27
CA GLU A 172 -12.46 -6.02 -5.92
C GLU A 172 -11.51 -6.07 -7.12
N LEU A 173 -11.02 -4.91 -7.52
CA LEU A 173 -10.00 -4.76 -8.54
C LEU A 173 -8.80 -4.05 -7.91
N ASN A 174 -7.66 -4.71 -7.88
CA ASN A 174 -6.41 -4.10 -7.50
C ASN A 174 -5.38 -4.32 -8.61
N VAL A 175 -5.00 -3.22 -9.24
CA VAL A 175 -3.95 -3.16 -10.26
C VAL A 175 -2.95 -2.07 -9.89
N SER A 176 -2.69 -1.94 -8.59
CA SER A 176 -1.72 -1.00 -8.03
C SER A 176 -0.28 -1.35 -8.42
N PHE A 177 0.61 -0.35 -8.42
CA PHE A 177 2.03 -0.51 -8.73
C PHE A 177 2.27 -1.21 -10.08
N ASN A 178 1.51 -0.81 -11.10
CA ASN A 178 1.67 -1.24 -12.49
C ASN A 178 2.15 -0.07 -13.36
N LYS A 179 2.01 -0.16 -14.69
CA LYS A 179 2.37 0.88 -15.66
C LYS A 179 1.17 1.28 -16.51
N LEU A 180 -0.01 1.31 -15.91
CA LEU A 180 -1.25 1.63 -16.62
C LEU A 180 -1.24 3.08 -17.11
N GLN A 181 -1.42 3.25 -18.42
CA GLN A 181 -1.54 4.58 -19.03
C GLN A 181 -3.00 5.06 -19.08
N SER A 182 -3.93 4.12 -19.23
CA SER A 182 -5.36 4.38 -19.31
C SER A 182 -6.17 3.21 -18.76
N ILE A 183 -7.42 3.49 -18.41
CA ILE A 183 -8.41 2.51 -18.00
C ILE A 183 -9.45 2.39 -19.11
N PRO A 184 -9.84 1.17 -19.54
CA PRO A 184 -10.85 0.99 -20.58
C PRO A 184 -12.23 1.47 -20.08
N PRO A 185 -13.03 2.12 -20.93
CA PRO A 185 -14.39 2.55 -20.57
C PRO A 185 -15.28 1.36 -20.18
N ASP A 186 -15.03 0.19 -20.75
CA ASP A 186 -15.74 -1.06 -20.47
C ASP A 186 -15.67 -1.49 -19.00
N LEU A 187 -14.67 -1.06 -18.22
CA LEU A 187 -14.63 -1.32 -16.78
C LEU A 187 -15.86 -0.73 -16.06
N GLY A 188 -16.50 0.30 -16.62
CA GLY A 188 -17.77 0.86 -16.13
C GLY A 188 -18.94 -0.14 -16.15
N ASN A 189 -18.80 -1.26 -16.86
CA ASN A 189 -19.80 -2.33 -16.91
C ASN A 189 -19.76 -3.26 -15.68
N CYS A 190 -18.74 -3.17 -14.82
CA CYS A 190 -18.60 -3.99 -13.61
C CYS A 190 -19.39 -3.40 -12.44
N GLU A 191 -20.73 -3.34 -12.57
CA GLU A 191 -21.63 -2.62 -11.64
C GLU A 191 -21.54 -3.04 -10.16
N ASN A 192 -21.05 -4.26 -9.89
CA ASN A 192 -20.89 -4.81 -8.54
C ASN A 192 -19.52 -4.47 -7.90
N LEU A 193 -18.68 -3.68 -8.55
CA LEU A 193 -17.36 -3.32 -8.02
C LEU A 193 -17.50 -2.47 -6.76
N GLU A 194 -16.93 -2.95 -5.66
CA GLU A 194 -16.98 -2.32 -4.33
C GLU A 194 -15.64 -1.63 -3.98
N LYS A 195 -14.52 -2.18 -4.47
CA LYS A 195 -13.15 -1.69 -4.21
C LYS A 195 -12.35 -1.60 -5.51
N MET A 196 -11.71 -0.46 -5.72
CA MET A 196 -10.84 -0.21 -6.87
C MET A 196 -9.55 0.46 -6.42
N ASP A 197 -8.42 -0.21 -6.65
CA ASP A 197 -7.08 0.31 -6.37
C ASP A 197 -6.28 0.39 -7.68
N LEU A 198 -5.99 1.62 -8.08
CA LEU A 198 -5.19 2.01 -9.25
C LEU A 198 -3.94 2.79 -8.82
N SER A 199 -3.53 2.68 -7.55
CA SER A 199 -2.41 3.46 -7.00
C SER A 199 -1.08 3.11 -7.67
N GLY A 200 -0.17 4.07 -7.74
CA GLY A 200 1.21 3.81 -8.17
C GLY A 200 1.37 3.37 -9.62
N ASN A 201 0.48 3.80 -10.53
CA ASN A 201 0.61 3.53 -11.97
C ASN A 201 1.47 4.58 -12.71
N LEU A 202 1.90 5.64 -12.00
CA LEU A 202 2.85 6.69 -12.40
C LEU A 202 2.46 7.56 -13.61
N ASP A 203 1.77 7.02 -14.61
CA ASP A 203 1.42 7.66 -15.87
C ASP A 203 -0.08 7.87 -16.08
N LEU A 204 -0.92 7.36 -15.17
CA LEU A 204 -2.37 7.52 -15.26
C LEU A 204 -2.77 8.99 -15.01
N MET A 205 -3.46 9.59 -15.97
CA MET A 205 -3.81 11.02 -15.95
C MET A 205 -5.32 11.28 -15.86
N GLU A 206 -6.13 10.37 -16.39
CA GLU A 206 -7.57 10.50 -16.48
C GLU A 206 -8.27 9.15 -16.27
N LEU A 207 -9.55 9.23 -15.94
CA LEU A 207 -10.44 8.08 -15.82
C LEU A 207 -11.62 8.27 -16.78
N PRO A 208 -12.03 7.23 -17.52
CA PRO A 208 -13.15 7.33 -18.45
C PRO A 208 -14.46 7.66 -17.72
N PHE A 209 -15.34 8.37 -18.40
CA PHE A 209 -16.61 8.84 -17.83
C PHE A 209 -17.55 7.68 -17.47
N GLU A 210 -17.44 6.58 -18.20
CA GLU A 210 -18.21 5.34 -18.06
C GLU A 210 -18.05 4.71 -16.66
N LEU A 211 -16.94 4.96 -15.95
CA LEU A 211 -16.77 4.55 -14.55
C LEU A 211 -17.77 5.19 -13.59
N SER A 212 -18.48 6.24 -14.03
CA SER A 212 -19.61 6.81 -13.27
C SER A 212 -20.76 5.84 -13.06
N ASN A 213 -20.82 4.73 -13.82
CA ASN A 213 -21.81 3.65 -13.65
C ASN A 213 -21.53 2.77 -12.42
N LEU A 214 -20.33 2.82 -11.85
CA LEU A 214 -19.91 2.01 -10.71
C LEU A 214 -20.51 2.54 -9.39
N LYS A 215 -21.83 2.33 -9.22
CA LYS A 215 -22.58 2.85 -8.07
C LYS A 215 -22.28 2.12 -6.77
N GLN A 216 -21.74 0.90 -6.80
CA GLN A 216 -21.41 0.12 -5.59
C GLN A 216 -20.01 0.41 -5.04
N LEU A 217 -19.20 1.23 -5.72
CA LEU A 217 -17.85 1.56 -5.27
C LEU A 217 -17.88 2.30 -3.95
N LYS A 218 -17.14 1.76 -2.97
CA LYS A 218 -16.97 2.31 -1.63
C LYS A 218 -15.55 2.81 -1.41
N PHE A 219 -14.57 2.18 -2.05
CA PHE A 219 -13.15 2.48 -1.89
C PHE A 219 -12.52 2.70 -3.25
N VAL A 220 -11.91 3.86 -3.43
CA VAL A 220 -11.14 4.21 -4.62
C VAL A 220 -9.78 4.76 -4.21
N ASP A 221 -8.72 4.08 -4.62
CA ASP A 221 -7.35 4.58 -4.50
C ASP A 221 -6.79 4.89 -5.88
N VAL A 222 -6.48 6.16 -6.12
CA VAL A 222 -5.79 6.63 -7.33
C VAL A 222 -4.52 7.41 -6.97
N SER A 223 -3.95 7.12 -5.80
CA SER A 223 -2.73 7.77 -5.32
C SER A 223 -1.50 7.47 -6.20
N ALA A 224 -0.48 8.32 -6.11
CA ALA A 224 0.79 8.16 -6.85
C ALA A 224 0.60 8.01 -8.37
N ASN A 225 -0.18 8.93 -8.94
CA ASN A 225 -0.48 9.04 -10.37
C ASN A 225 -0.24 10.49 -10.85
N LYS A 226 -0.75 10.86 -12.04
CA LYS A 226 -0.57 12.19 -12.63
C LYS A 226 -1.87 12.98 -12.77
N PHE A 227 -2.90 12.69 -11.97
CA PHE A 227 -4.17 13.41 -12.01
C PHE A 227 -3.98 14.91 -11.73
N SER A 228 -4.57 15.76 -12.57
CA SER A 228 -4.52 17.22 -12.44
C SER A 228 -5.75 17.81 -11.76
N THR A 229 -6.86 17.07 -11.80
CA THR A 229 -8.15 17.37 -11.14
C THR A 229 -8.79 16.05 -10.70
N ILE A 230 -9.78 16.11 -9.80
CA ILE A 230 -10.59 14.92 -9.46
C ILE A 230 -11.47 14.57 -10.66
N PRO A 231 -11.41 13.35 -11.20
CA PRO A 231 -12.21 12.96 -12.36
C PRO A 231 -13.71 13.07 -12.10
N VAL A 232 -14.46 13.56 -13.09
CA VAL A 232 -15.92 13.75 -13.00
C VAL A 232 -16.66 12.44 -12.71
N CYS A 233 -16.13 11.30 -13.15
CA CYS A 233 -16.70 9.99 -12.87
C CYS A 233 -16.69 9.66 -11.37
N VAL A 234 -15.63 10.03 -10.64
CA VAL A 234 -15.52 9.82 -9.19
C VAL A 234 -16.57 10.64 -8.45
N LEU A 235 -16.84 11.88 -8.86
CA LEU A 235 -17.88 12.74 -8.29
C LEU A 235 -19.31 12.19 -8.45
N ARG A 236 -19.51 11.18 -9.31
CA ARG A 236 -20.79 10.52 -9.55
C ARG A 236 -20.93 9.17 -8.85
N MET A 237 -19.92 8.74 -8.10
CA MET A 237 -19.95 7.51 -7.30
C MET A 237 -20.63 7.78 -5.95
N SER A 238 -21.95 7.59 -5.91
CA SER A 238 -22.78 8.00 -4.76
C SER A 238 -22.52 7.25 -3.46
N ASN A 239 -22.00 6.02 -3.52
CA ASN A 239 -21.70 5.21 -2.34
C ASN A 239 -20.22 5.26 -1.92
N LEU A 240 -19.43 6.19 -2.50
CA LEU A 240 -18.01 6.29 -2.22
C LEU A 240 -17.78 6.72 -0.77
N GLN A 241 -17.08 5.90 0.00
CA GLN A 241 -16.79 6.14 1.42
C GLN A 241 -15.35 6.58 1.65
N TRP A 242 -14.44 6.14 0.79
CA TRP A 242 -13.02 6.40 0.92
C TRP A 242 -12.42 6.73 -0.45
N LEU A 243 -11.71 7.86 -0.50
CA LEU A 243 -11.01 8.33 -1.69
C LEU A 243 -9.57 8.75 -1.35
N ASP A 244 -8.60 8.02 -1.90
CA ASP A 244 -7.23 8.53 -2.05
C ASP A 244 -7.05 9.14 -3.42
N ILE A 245 -6.51 10.34 -3.43
CA ILE A 245 -5.87 10.90 -4.62
C ILE A 245 -4.59 11.63 -4.21
N SER A 246 -3.91 11.12 -3.19
CA SER A 246 -2.63 11.64 -2.74
C SER A 246 -1.51 11.43 -3.76
N SER A 247 -0.43 12.20 -3.63
CA SER A 247 0.75 12.08 -4.51
C SER A 247 0.40 12.22 -6.00
N ASN A 248 -0.43 13.22 -6.32
CA ASN A 248 -0.86 13.57 -7.66
C ASN A 248 -0.49 15.03 -7.98
N ASN A 249 -0.96 15.54 -9.13
CA ASN A 249 -0.73 16.91 -9.58
C ASN A 249 -1.97 17.80 -9.41
N LEU A 250 -2.86 17.50 -8.45
CA LEU A 250 -4.09 18.26 -8.23
C LEU A 250 -3.77 19.71 -7.91
N LYS A 251 -4.36 20.65 -8.67
CA LYS A 251 -4.23 22.09 -8.44
C LYS A 251 -5.41 22.64 -7.64
N ASP A 252 -6.60 22.18 -7.97
CA ASP A 252 -7.85 22.66 -7.40
C ASP A 252 -8.80 21.48 -7.17
N LEU A 253 -9.76 21.69 -6.27
CA LEU A 253 -10.85 20.76 -6.01
C LEU A 253 -12.16 21.33 -6.59
N PRO A 254 -13.00 20.51 -7.25
CA PRO A 254 -14.25 20.98 -7.83
C PRO A 254 -15.26 21.42 -6.76
N GLU A 255 -16.07 22.44 -7.05
CA GLU A 255 -17.13 22.90 -6.14
C GLU A 255 -18.29 21.88 -6.04
N ASP A 256 -18.50 21.06 -7.07
CA ASP A 256 -19.54 20.01 -7.12
C ASP A 256 -19.17 18.73 -6.31
N MET A 257 -18.16 18.78 -5.45
CA MET A 257 -17.75 17.64 -4.59
C MET A 257 -18.76 17.33 -3.48
N ASP A 258 -19.68 18.26 -3.20
CA ASP A 258 -20.75 18.09 -2.22
C ASP A 258 -21.71 16.94 -2.57
N ARG A 259 -21.67 16.40 -3.79
CA ARG A 259 -22.44 15.22 -4.21
C ARG A 259 -21.99 13.90 -3.58
N LEU A 260 -20.80 13.86 -2.98
CA LEU A 260 -20.24 12.67 -2.35
C LEU A 260 -20.75 12.53 -0.90
N ASP A 261 -22.05 12.31 -0.76
CA ASP A 261 -22.75 12.30 0.55
C ASP A 261 -22.23 11.21 1.51
N GLU A 262 -21.75 10.09 0.95
CA GLU A 262 -21.26 8.93 1.71
C GLU A 262 -19.77 8.98 2.04
N LEU A 263 -19.05 10.02 1.63
CA LEU A 263 -17.59 10.07 1.78
C LEU A 263 -17.19 10.35 3.23
N HIS A 264 -16.43 9.43 3.82
CA HIS A 264 -15.94 9.51 5.19
C HIS A 264 -14.50 10.00 5.26
N THR A 265 -13.68 9.59 4.30
CA THR A 265 -12.24 9.84 4.27
C THR A 265 -11.80 10.35 2.91
N LEU A 266 -11.12 11.48 2.91
CA LEU A 266 -10.54 12.10 1.73
C LEU A 266 -9.05 12.39 1.98
N LEU A 267 -8.18 11.72 1.23
CA LEU A 267 -6.74 11.87 1.31
C LEU A 267 -6.22 12.63 0.08
N LEU A 268 -5.60 13.78 0.32
CA LEU A 268 -5.16 14.74 -0.69
C LEU A 268 -3.70 15.16 -0.50
N HIS A 269 -2.95 14.51 0.39
CA HIS A 269 -1.56 14.88 0.63
C HIS A 269 -0.68 14.72 -0.61
N LYS A 270 0.47 15.41 -0.62
CA LYS A 270 1.44 15.44 -1.74
C LYS A 270 0.79 15.87 -3.07
N ASN A 271 -0.12 16.84 -3.03
CA ASN A 271 -0.68 17.51 -4.21
C ASN A 271 -0.20 18.97 -4.30
N LYS A 272 -0.67 19.69 -5.31
CA LYS A 272 -0.36 21.11 -5.56
C LYS A 272 -1.57 22.02 -5.26
N ILE A 273 -2.40 21.61 -4.30
CA ILE A 273 -3.66 22.28 -3.94
C ILE A 273 -3.36 23.61 -3.27
N THR A 274 -3.97 24.69 -3.77
CA THR A 274 -3.84 26.05 -3.24
C THR A 274 -5.02 26.47 -2.38
N TYR A 275 -6.23 26.03 -2.72
CA TYR A 275 -7.46 26.37 -2.02
C TYR A 275 -8.31 25.12 -1.72
N LEU A 276 -9.05 25.18 -0.61
CA LEU A 276 -10.07 24.18 -0.28
C LEU A 276 -11.48 24.78 -0.49
N PRO A 277 -12.38 24.13 -1.25
CA PRO A 277 -13.72 24.64 -1.52
C PRO A 277 -14.61 24.62 -0.31
N TRP A 278 -15.55 25.56 -0.27
CA TRP A 278 -16.62 25.56 0.72
C TRP A 278 -17.48 24.28 0.66
N ALA A 279 -17.52 23.60 -0.48
CA ALA A 279 -18.22 22.35 -0.69
C ALA A 279 -17.88 21.27 0.36
N LEU A 280 -16.64 21.23 0.88
CA LEU A 280 -16.22 20.28 1.91
C LEU A 280 -17.02 20.41 3.21
N THR A 281 -17.55 21.60 3.50
CA THR A 281 -18.37 21.85 4.70
C THR A 281 -19.79 21.28 4.56
N LYS A 282 -20.25 21.04 3.33
CA LYS A 282 -21.59 20.53 3.03
C LYS A 282 -21.64 19.00 3.02
N MET A 283 -20.50 18.33 3.16
CA MET A 283 -20.40 16.86 3.14
C MET A 283 -20.71 16.30 4.54
N PRO A 284 -21.86 15.66 4.76
CA PRO A 284 -22.34 15.35 6.12
C PRO A 284 -21.56 14.24 6.83
N LYS A 285 -20.96 13.32 6.07
CA LYS A 285 -20.25 12.14 6.60
C LYS A 285 -18.73 12.28 6.61
N LEU A 286 -18.20 13.38 6.07
CA LEU A 286 -16.76 13.58 5.97
C LEU A 286 -16.17 13.75 7.37
N SER A 287 -15.31 12.80 7.75
CA SER A 287 -14.75 12.68 9.09
C SER A 287 -13.23 12.86 9.12
N LEU A 288 -12.55 12.58 8.01
CA LEU A 288 -11.10 12.68 7.88
C LEU A 288 -10.73 13.36 6.57
N LEU A 289 -10.00 14.46 6.69
CA LEU A 289 -9.44 15.21 5.57
C LEU A 289 -7.94 15.38 5.81
N VAL A 290 -7.11 14.78 4.96
CA VAL A 290 -5.65 14.90 5.03
C VAL A 290 -5.15 15.69 3.83
N VAL A 291 -4.48 16.82 4.07
CA VAL A 291 -3.98 17.69 3.01
C VAL A 291 -2.53 18.11 3.30
N SER A 292 -1.77 18.37 2.24
CA SER A 292 -0.45 19.00 2.36
C SER A 292 -0.58 20.52 2.47
N GLY A 293 0.03 21.11 3.48
CA GLY A 293 0.00 22.56 3.70
C GLY A 293 0.99 23.35 2.85
N ASP A 294 1.82 22.70 2.03
CA ASP A 294 3.02 23.31 1.43
C ASP A 294 2.70 24.47 0.49
N LYS A 295 1.49 24.48 -0.06
CA LYS A 295 1.03 25.46 -1.04
C LYS A 295 -0.34 26.05 -0.72
N LEU A 296 -0.85 25.74 0.48
CA LEU A 296 -2.23 26.01 0.83
C LEU A 296 -2.34 27.44 1.36
N VAL A 297 -3.02 28.30 0.60
CA VAL A 297 -3.08 29.75 0.88
C VAL A 297 -4.32 30.09 1.70
N GLU A 298 -5.46 29.47 1.38
CA GLU A 298 -6.74 29.75 2.02
C GLU A 298 -7.49 28.46 2.38
N ILE A 299 -8.01 28.42 3.60
CA ILE A 299 -8.88 27.36 4.13
C ILE A 299 -10.16 28.03 4.62
N PRO A 300 -11.34 27.52 4.25
CA PRO A 300 -12.60 27.99 4.83
C PRO A 300 -12.59 27.83 6.36
N THR A 301 -12.86 28.91 7.10
CA THR A 301 -12.86 28.89 8.58
C THR A 301 -13.80 27.82 9.14
N ALA A 302 -14.92 27.55 8.45
CA ALA A 302 -15.86 26.48 8.82
C ALA A 302 -15.28 25.06 8.75
N VAL A 303 -14.24 24.81 7.93
CA VAL A 303 -13.51 23.53 7.92
C VAL A 303 -12.65 23.40 9.17
N LEU A 304 -12.08 24.50 9.66
CA LEU A 304 -11.29 24.55 10.89
C LEU A 304 -12.15 24.49 12.16
N GLU A 305 -13.36 25.05 12.10
CA GLU A 305 -14.32 25.10 13.22
C GLU A 305 -15.21 23.85 13.31
N SER A 306 -15.18 22.97 12.30
CA SER A 306 -15.98 21.74 12.31
C SER A 306 -15.53 20.79 13.41
N SER A 307 -16.41 20.51 14.36
CA SER A 307 -16.13 19.57 15.46
C SER A 307 -16.13 18.09 15.01
N THR A 308 -16.67 17.79 13.84
CA THR A 308 -16.79 16.41 13.32
C THR A 308 -15.66 16.04 12.36
N LEU A 309 -15.05 17.04 11.71
CA LEU A 309 -14.02 16.82 10.70
C LEU A 309 -12.63 16.84 11.32
N LYS A 310 -11.92 15.71 11.24
CA LYS A 310 -10.50 15.63 11.56
C LYS A 310 -9.69 16.14 10.37
N TYR A 311 -9.20 17.36 10.47
CA TYR A 311 -8.28 17.95 9.51
C TYR A 311 -6.83 17.68 9.92
N ILE A 312 -6.05 17.05 9.04
CA ILE A 312 -4.62 16.81 9.24
C ILE A 312 -3.86 17.58 8.16
N ASN A 313 -3.09 18.57 8.59
CA ASN A 313 -2.13 19.27 7.73
C ASN A 313 -0.72 18.71 7.96
N LEU A 314 -0.11 18.17 6.92
CA LEU A 314 1.23 17.57 7.02
C LEU A 314 2.38 18.58 7.17
N HIS A 315 2.14 19.88 6.98
CA HIS A 315 3.15 20.93 7.19
C HIS A 315 3.58 21.04 8.66
N ASP A 316 2.70 20.67 9.59
CA ASP A 316 2.96 20.63 11.03
C ASP A 316 3.53 19.27 11.49
N SER A 317 4.14 18.51 10.58
CA SER A 317 5.01 17.41 11.00
C SER A 317 6.34 18.01 11.48
N PRO A 318 6.74 17.87 12.75
CA PRO A 318 7.89 18.56 13.35
C PRO A 318 9.28 18.18 12.78
N LEU A 319 9.32 17.47 11.67
CA LEU A 319 10.55 16.97 11.02
C LEU A 319 11.17 17.97 10.04
N GLN A 320 10.45 19.00 9.61
CA GLN A 320 10.97 19.94 8.61
C GLN A 320 11.87 21.04 9.20
N GLY A 321 11.87 21.22 10.53
CA GLY A 321 12.73 22.19 11.22
C GLY A 321 14.20 21.77 11.38
N LEU A 322 14.59 20.56 10.95
CA LEU A 322 15.93 20.01 11.18
C LEU A 322 16.86 20.01 9.97
N PHE A 323 16.40 20.45 8.79
CA PHE A 323 17.24 20.50 7.59
C PHE A 323 17.13 21.88 6.91
N PRO A 324 18.18 22.72 6.95
CA PRO A 324 18.23 23.90 6.12
C PRO A 324 18.30 23.46 4.66
N SER A 325 17.45 24.08 3.86
CA SER A 325 17.37 23.93 2.41
C SER A 325 18.73 24.20 1.76
N GLU A 326 19.41 23.15 1.30
CA GLU A 326 20.35 23.16 0.17
C GLU A 326 20.92 21.74 0.00
N THR A 327 20.32 20.92 -0.87
CA THR A 327 20.98 20.04 -1.86
C THR A 327 19.97 19.05 -2.43
N LYS A 328 19.51 19.33 -3.64
CA LYS A 328 18.84 18.36 -4.52
C LYS A 328 19.82 17.21 -4.79
N GLU A 329 19.31 15.98 -4.92
CA GLU A 329 19.97 14.75 -5.44
C GLU A 329 20.36 13.65 -4.44
N VAL A 330 20.16 13.80 -3.12
CA VAL A 330 20.38 12.68 -2.16
C VAL A 330 19.09 12.19 -1.47
N GLU A 331 17.96 12.86 -1.69
CA GLU A 331 16.71 12.60 -0.97
C GLU A 331 15.99 11.29 -1.37
N ASP A 332 16.15 10.78 -2.59
CA ASP A 332 15.26 9.72 -3.11
C ASP A 332 15.37 8.37 -2.39
N ARG A 333 16.56 7.94 -1.94
CA ARG A 333 16.73 6.56 -1.41
C ARG A 333 16.30 6.38 0.05
N ASP A 334 16.44 7.40 0.88
CA ASP A 334 15.97 7.35 2.26
C ASP A 334 14.48 7.71 2.35
N TYR A 335 13.95 8.53 1.41
CA TYR A 335 12.51 8.75 1.23
C TYR A 335 11.79 7.47 0.79
N GLU A 336 12.28 6.75 -0.23
CA GLU A 336 11.66 5.49 -0.67
C GLU A 336 11.58 4.44 0.44
N LYS A 337 12.55 4.43 1.37
CA LYS A 337 12.56 3.50 2.49
C LYS A 337 11.55 3.90 3.57
N PHE A 338 11.44 5.19 3.87
CA PHE A 338 10.41 5.72 4.75
C PHE A 338 9.01 5.56 4.15
N GLU A 339 8.86 5.74 2.83
CA GLU A 339 7.63 5.52 2.08
C GLU A 339 7.21 4.05 2.07
N LYS A 340 8.16 3.11 1.92
CA LYS A 340 7.88 1.67 2.08
C LYS A 340 7.49 1.31 3.51
N GLU A 341 8.06 1.95 4.52
CA GLU A 341 7.70 1.71 5.93
C GLU A 341 6.34 2.34 6.28
N PHE A 342 6.02 3.53 5.76
CA PHE A 342 4.72 4.18 5.92
C PHE A 342 3.62 3.41 5.18
N MET A 343 3.83 3.03 3.92
CA MET A 343 2.87 2.22 3.15
C MET A 343 2.67 0.84 3.78
N LYS A 344 3.72 0.22 4.36
CA LYS A 344 3.57 -1.02 5.12
C LYS A 344 2.74 -0.83 6.39
N ALA A 345 3.03 0.20 7.18
CA ALA A 345 2.26 0.50 8.39
C ALA A 345 0.80 0.86 8.08
N TYR A 346 0.56 1.54 6.95
CA TYR A 346 -0.77 1.90 6.47
C TYR A 346 -1.57 0.67 5.98
N ILE A 347 -0.95 -0.22 5.21
CA ILE A 347 -1.54 -1.49 4.78
C ILE A 347 -1.80 -2.42 5.99
N GLU A 348 -0.93 -2.37 7.00
CA GLU A 348 -1.08 -3.13 8.24
C GLU A 348 -2.23 -2.61 9.11
N ASP A 349 -2.40 -1.28 9.23
CA ASP A 349 -3.57 -0.65 9.88
C ASP A 349 -4.88 -0.95 9.12
N LEU A 350 -4.86 -0.96 7.78
CA LEU A 350 -6.02 -1.38 6.98
C LEU A 350 -6.40 -2.85 7.24
N LYS A 351 -5.41 -3.75 7.37
CA LYS A 351 -5.64 -5.16 7.73
C LYS A 351 -6.13 -5.32 9.18
N GLU A 352 -5.64 -4.52 10.12
CA GLU A 352 -6.12 -4.54 11.51
C GLU A 352 -7.57 -4.03 11.64
N ARG A 353 -7.97 -3.05 10.83
CA ARG A 353 -9.36 -2.55 10.77
C ARG A 353 -10.34 -3.57 10.17
N GLU A 354 -9.89 -4.46 9.30
CA GLU A 354 -10.66 -5.63 8.83
C GLU A 354 -10.75 -6.75 9.88
N MET A 355 -9.83 -6.78 10.87
CA MET A 355 -9.79 -7.78 11.95
C MET A 355 -10.50 -7.35 13.24
N VAL A 356 -11.41 -6.38 13.21
CA VAL A 356 -12.25 -6.08 14.39
C VAL A 356 -13.41 -7.08 14.47
N PRO A 357 -13.45 -7.96 15.50
CA PRO A 357 -14.58 -8.85 15.66
C PRO A 357 -15.84 -8.07 16.06
N ARG A 358 -16.89 -8.17 15.25
CA ARG A 358 -18.25 -7.68 15.58
C ARG A 358 -18.88 -8.55 16.66
N TYR A 359 -18.55 -8.32 17.93
CA TYR A 359 -19.39 -8.78 19.04
C TYR A 359 -19.55 -7.65 20.06
N THR A 360 -20.77 -7.14 20.14
CA THR A 360 -21.22 -6.24 21.19
C THR A 360 -21.34 -7.03 22.50
N GLN A 361 -20.63 -6.61 23.55
CA GLN A 361 -21.05 -6.89 24.92
C GLN A 361 -21.36 -5.58 25.63
N LYS A 362 -22.65 -5.38 25.88
CA LYS A 362 -23.17 -4.40 26.85
C LYS A 362 -22.54 -4.70 28.21
N VAL A 363 -21.95 -3.69 28.85
CA VAL A 363 -21.70 -3.70 30.29
C VAL A 363 -22.56 -2.62 30.91
N SER A 364 -23.67 -3.04 31.51
CA SER A 364 -24.50 -2.23 32.40
C SER A 364 -23.86 -2.20 33.79
N PHE A 365 -23.57 -1.02 34.32
CA PHE A 365 -23.23 -0.83 35.73
C PHE A 365 -24.50 -0.55 36.53
N SER A 366 -24.85 -1.44 37.45
CA SER A 366 -25.80 -1.18 38.52
C SER A 366 -25.04 -0.79 39.79
N VAL A 367 -25.24 0.43 40.26
CA VAL A 367 -24.78 0.88 41.58
C VAL A 367 -25.84 0.43 42.60
N GLN A 368 -25.44 -0.38 43.58
CA GLN A 368 -26.23 -0.62 44.79
C GLN A 368 -25.54 0.10 45.97
N LEU A 369 -26.30 1.09 46.47
CA LEU A 369 -26.26 1.87 47.72
C LEU A 369 -24.98 1.85 48.57
#